data_AF-A0AA87NUV1-F1
#
_entry.id   AF-A0AA87NUV1-F1
#
_cell.length_a   1.000
_cell.length_b   1.000
_cell.length_c   1.000
_cell.angle_alpha   90.00
_cell.angle_beta   90.00
_cell.angle_gamma   90.00
#
_symmetry.space_group_name_H-M   'P 1'
#
loop_
_entity.id
_entity.type
_entity.pdbx_description
1 polymer ?
#
loop_
_entity_poly.entity_id
_entity_poly.type
_entity_poly.pdbx_seq_one_letter_code
_entity_poly.pdbx_strand_id
1 'polypeptide(L)'
;MFIASLVFFYTFPASLVFLYGIGLERLSMNARSTRVVIPFILREGAVMLISASLSWLLEFSLLLPLDIVDITPIAALIIIYLCDLTLHRILLKRTESRLIRERLFSGGTVIFALYQAFTYIELIAILVSALVSMFVWSFVLCAVKRRVEESNVSAQWKNAPLLLISMGLIALALYAWDIAWLTPALL
;
A
#
# COMPACT_ATOMS: atom_id res chain seq x y z
N MET A 1 1.65 8.98 21.84
CA MET A 1 0.28 9.32 21.39
C MET A 1 0.27 9.73 19.92
N PHE A 2 1.19 10.58 19.47
CA PHE A 2 1.25 11.05 18.06
C PHE A 2 1.47 9.96 17.01
N ILE A 3 2.35 8.99 17.25
CA ILE A 3 2.63 7.90 16.29
C ILE A 3 1.42 6.97 16.13
N ALA A 4 0.74 6.64 17.23
CA ALA A 4 -0.43 5.76 17.19
C ALA A 4 -1.61 6.42 16.45
N SER A 5 -1.82 7.72 16.66
CA SER A 5 -2.82 8.49 15.88
C SER A 5 -2.44 8.58 14.41
N LEU A 6 -1.15 8.73 14.09
CA LEU A 6 -0.65 8.79 12.72
C LEU A 6 -0.84 7.44 12.00
N VAL A 7 -0.49 6.33 12.66
CA VAL A 7 -0.76 4.99 12.14
C VAL A 7 -2.25 4.77 11.94
N PHE A 8 -3.09 5.15 12.92
CA PHE A 8 -4.55 5.03 12.77
C PHE A 8 -5.07 5.85 11.59
N PHE A 9 -4.58 7.09 11.44
CA PHE A 9 -4.96 8.01 10.39
C PHE A 9 -4.63 7.45 8.99
N TYR A 10 -3.39 7.01 8.75
CA TYR A 10 -2.99 6.44 7.45
C TYR A 10 -3.51 5.02 7.20
N THR A 11 -3.97 4.32 8.25
CA THR A 11 -4.60 3.00 8.09
C THR A 11 -6.07 3.13 7.65
N PHE A 12 -6.80 4.09 8.22
CA PHE A 12 -8.25 4.21 8.06
C PHE A 12 -8.67 5.51 7.32
N PRO A 13 -8.75 6.71 7.94
CA PRO A 13 -9.18 7.94 7.27
C PRO A 13 -8.46 8.22 5.96
N ALA A 14 -7.12 8.22 6.00
CA ALA A 14 -6.25 8.50 4.86
C ALA A 14 -5.63 7.20 4.31
N SER A 15 -6.45 6.16 4.15
CA SER A 15 -5.98 4.87 3.65
C SER A 15 -5.27 5.02 2.31
N LEU A 16 -3.95 4.77 2.34
CA LEU A 16 -3.08 4.80 1.16
C LEU A 16 -3.60 3.96 -0.02
N VAL A 17 -4.33 2.89 0.31
CA VAL A 17 -4.83 1.96 -0.69
C VAL A 17 -6.05 2.50 -1.43
N PHE A 18 -6.97 3.17 -0.73
CA PHE A 18 -8.24 3.61 -1.32
C PHE A 18 -8.24 5.08 -1.76
N LEU A 19 -7.61 5.98 -1.00
CA LEU A 19 -7.55 7.40 -1.34
C LEU A 19 -6.52 7.69 -2.43
N TYR A 20 -5.33 7.10 -2.32
CA TYR A 20 -4.27 7.25 -3.32
C TYR A 20 -4.30 6.15 -4.38
N GLY A 21 -5.17 5.15 -4.23
CA GLY A 21 -5.34 4.05 -5.17
C GLY A 21 -4.17 3.05 -5.21
N ILE A 22 -3.20 3.17 -4.30
CA ILE A 22 -1.97 2.38 -4.32
C ILE A 22 -2.27 0.94 -3.89
N GLY A 23 -2.28 -0.01 -4.84
CA GLY A 23 -2.52 -1.42 -4.56
C GLY A 23 -3.97 -1.90 -4.74
N LEU A 24 -4.85 -1.09 -5.35
CA LEU A 24 -6.23 -1.50 -5.68
C LEU A 24 -6.27 -2.68 -6.65
N GLU A 25 -5.34 -2.73 -7.60
CA GLU A 25 -5.21 -3.85 -8.56
C GLU A 25 -5.10 -5.18 -7.80
N ARG A 26 -4.23 -5.22 -6.78
CA ARG A 26 -4.08 -6.38 -5.92
C ARG A 26 -5.34 -6.77 -5.19
N LEU A 27 -5.98 -5.77 -4.58
CA LEU A 27 -7.15 -5.98 -3.77
C LEU A 27 -8.25 -6.63 -4.61
N SER A 28 -8.40 -6.19 -5.86
CA SER A 28 -9.35 -6.76 -6.81
C SER A 28 -8.98 -8.19 -7.25
N MET A 29 -7.70 -8.46 -7.56
CA MET A 29 -7.24 -9.76 -8.07
C MET A 29 -7.15 -10.82 -6.96
N ASN A 30 -6.63 -10.47 -5.79
CA ASN A 30 -6.36 -11.38 -4.67
C ASN A 30 -7.51 -11.51 -3.67
N ALA A 31 -8.67 -10.87 -3.89
CA ALA A 31 -9.86 -11.05 -3.07
C ALA A 31 -10.35 -12.52 -2.95
N ARG A 32 -9.77 -13.45 -3.74
CA ARG A 32 -10.12 -14.88 -3.76
C ARG A 32 -9.37 -15.75 -2.76
N SER A 33 -8.22 -15.32 -2.22
CA SER A 33 -7.42 -16.20 -1.34
C SER A 33 -6.60 -15.43 -0.30
N THR A 34 -7.03 -15.54 0.96
CA THR A 34 -6.37 -14.93 2.12
C THR A 34 -5.00 -15.54 2.42
N ARG A 35 -4.77 -16.80 2.05
CA ARG A 35 -3.50 -17.51 2.33
C ARG A 35 -2.30 -16.92 1.59
N VAL A 36 -2.54 -16.21 0.48
CA VAL A 36 -1.49 -15.58 -0.33
C VAL A 36 -1.15 -14.17 0.17
N VAL A 37 -1.98 -13.60 1.05
CA VAL A 37 -1.84 -12.22 1.53
C VAL A 37 -0.67 -12.08 2.52
N ILE A 38 -0.54 -12.99 3.49
CA ILE A 38 0.51 -12.97 4.51
C ILE A 38 1.93 -13.05 3.91
N PRO A 39 2.28 -14.05 3.08
CA PRO A 39 3.64 -14.15 2.54
C PRO A 39 4.00 -12.96 1.65
N PHE A 40 3.02 -12.39 0.95
CA PHE A 40 3.24 -11.16 0.19
C PHE A 40 3.55 -9.98 1.09
N ILE A 41 2.75 -9.76 2.15
CA ILE A 41 2.94 -8.61 3.05
C ILE A 41 4.32 -8.67 3.70
N LEU A 42 4.77 -9.87 4.08
CA LEU A 42 6.10 -10.07 4.62
C LEU A 42 7.20 -9.76 3.59
N ARG A 43 7.04 -10.26 2.36
CA ARG A 43 7.99 -10.03 1.25
C ARG A 43 8.06 -8.55 0.87
N GLU A 44 6.93 -7.93 0.53
CA GLU A 44 6.87 -6.53 0.13
C GLU A 44 7.23 -5.61 1.29
N GLY A 45 6.87 -5.95 2.53
CA GLY A 45 7.30 -5.20 3.71
C GLY A 45 8.81 -5.15 3.84
N ALA A 46 9.51 -6.27 3.61
CA ALA A 46 10.96 -6.29 3.60
C ALA A 46 11.55 -5.46 2.45
N VAL A 47 11.00 -5.58 1.22
CA VAL A 47 11.42 -4.76 0.07
C VAL A 47 11.27 -3.27 0.40
N MET A 48 10.09 -2.87 0.91
CA MET A 48 9.76 -1.49 1.21
C MET A 48 10.65 -0.91 2.31
N LEU A 49 10.88 -1.65 3.40
CA LEU A 49 11.75 -1.19 4.48
C LEU A 49 13.19 -0.98 4.00
N ILE A 50 13.75 -1.94 3.26
CA ILE A 50 15.14 -1.85 2.75
C ILE A 50 15.25 -0.70 1.75
N SER A 51 14.33 -0.63 0.78
CA SER A 51 14.37 0.38 -0.27
C SER A 51 14.12 1.79 0.26
N ALA A 52 13.18 1.98 1.19
CA ALA A 52 12.91 3.26 1.83
C ALA A 52 14.10 3.72 2.67
N SER A 53 14.72 2.81 3.44
CA SER A 53 15.90 3.14 4.25
C SER A 53 17.09 3.56 3.37
N LEU A 54 17.31 2.84 2.27
CA LEU A 54 18.40 3.15 1.33
C LEU A 54 18.14 4.46 0.58
N SER A 55 16.89 4.72 0.20
CA SER A 55 16.49 5.96 -0.47
C SER A 55 16.60 7.16 0.47
N TRP A 56 16.16 7.02 1.73
CA TRP A 56 16.31 8.06 2.75
C TRP A 56 17.79 8.40 3.01
N LEU A 57 18.64 7.38 3.11
CA LEU A 57 20.07 7.57 3.31
C LEU A 57 20.72 8.26 2.10
N LEU A 58 20.33 7.87 0.89
CA LEU A 58 20.79 8.47 -0.36
C LEU A 58 20.37 9.94 -0.45
N GLU A 59 19.13 10.25 -0.08
CA GLU A 59 18.60 11.61 -0.07
C GLU A 59 19.41 12.52 0.87
N PHE A 60 19.62 12.08 2.11
CA PHE A 60 20.36 12.86 3.11
C PHE A 60 21.85 12.96 2.83
N SER A 61 22.46 11.92 2.25
CA SER A 61 23.92 11.88 2.06
C SER A 61 24.39 12.47 0.73
N LEU A 62 23.55 12.44 -0.31
CA LEU A 62 23.93 12.84 -1.67
C LEU A 62 23.01 13.94 -2.21
N LEU A 63 21.68 13.74 -2.24
CA LEU A 63 20.80 14.65 -2.97
C LEU A 63 20.63 16.01 -2.29
N LEU A 64 20.49 16.03 -0.95
CA LEU A 64 20.43 17.24 -0.15
C LEU A 64 21.71 18.10 -0.26
N PRO A 65 22.94 17.57 -0.09
CA PRO A 65 24.14 18.39 -0.22
C PRO A 65 24.45 18.82 -1.66
N LEU A 66 23.93 18.12 -2.67
CA LEU A 66 24.08 18.48 -4.09
C LEU A 66 22.98 19.40 -4.61
N ASP A 67 21.92 19.67 -3.81
CA ASP A 67 20.72 20.43 -4.19
C ASP A 67 19.98 19.86 -5.41
N ILE A 68 19.97 18.53 -5.55
CA ILE A 68 19.32 17.82 -6.67
C ILE A 68 18.18 16.93 -6.14
N VAL A 69 17.31 17.53 -5.33
CA VAL A 69 16.21 16.82 -4.64
C VAL A 69 15.12 16.39 -5.63
N ASP A 70 14.98 17.05 -6.79
CA ASP A 70 13.95 16.73 -7.79
C ASP A 70 14.11 15.34 -8.43
N ILE A 71 15.32 14.75 -8.37
CA ILE A 71 15.62 13.42 -8.94
C ILE A 71 15.27 12.28 -7.97
N THR A 72 14.91 12.60 -6.72
CA THR A 72 14.53 11.62 -5.67
C THR A 72 13.54 10.54 -6.13
N PRO A 73 12.42 10.82 -6.83
CA PRO A 73 11.48 9.77 -7.23
C PRO A 73 12.09 8.78 -8.24
N ILE A 74 12.97 9.26 -9.13
CA ILE A 74 13.66 8.42 -10.11
C ILE A 74 14.68 7.53 -9.39
N ALA A 75 15.46 8.10 -8.48
CA ALA A 75 16.43 7.35 -7.67
C ALA A 75 15.74 6.28 -6.81
N ALA A 76 14.62 6.63 -6.15
CA ALA A 76 13.82 5.71 -5.36
C ALA A 76 13.29 4.54 -6.20
N LEU A 77 12.76 4.80 -7.40
CA LEU A 77 12.29 3.74 -8.31
C LEU A 77 13.41 2.77 -8.71
N ILE A 78 14.61 3.28 -8.98
CA ILE A 78 15.77 2.44 -9.32
C ILE A 78 16.15 1.55 -8.12
N ILE A 79 16.20 2.13 -6.92
CA ILE A 79 16.51 1.41 -5.68
C ILE A 79 15.47 0.31 -5.43
N ILE A 80 14.18 0.63 -5.51
CA ILE A 80 13.09 -0.32 -5.32
C ILE A 80 13.19 -1.46 -6.35
N TYR A 81 13.47 -1.13 -7.61
CA TYR A 81 13.65 -2.14 -8.66
C TYR A 81 14.83 -3.08 -8.36
N LEU A 82 15.96 -2.54 -7.92
CA LEU A 82 17.14 -3.32 -7.52
C LEU A 82 16.86 -4.18 -6.28
N CYS A 83 16.16 -3.66 -5.28
CA CYS A 83 15.74 -4.40 -4.08
C CYS A 83 14.78 -5.54 -4.42
N ASP A 84 13.77 -5.30 -5.26
CA ASP A 84 12.85 -6.36 -5.72
C ASP A 84 13.60 -7.43 -6.52
N LEU A 85 14.53 -7.04 -7.40
CA LEU A 85 15.33 -7.97 -8.20
C LEU A 85 16.25 -8.83 -7.32
N THR A 86 16.91 -8.24 -6.33
CA THR A 86 17.81 -8.96 -5.42
C THR A 86 17.03 -9.92 -4.53
N LEU A 87 15.92 -9.48 -3.93
CA LEU A 87 15.05 -10.36 -3.15
C LEU A 87 14.43 -11.47 -4.00
N HIS A 88 14.01 -11.17 -5.23
CA HIS A 88 13.55 -12.19 -6.19
C HIS A 88 14.64 -13.25 -6.43
N ARG A 89 15.89 -12.82 -6.70
CA ARG A 89 17.01 -13.74 -6.95
C ARG A 89 17.39 -14.59 -5.73
N ILE A 90 17.25 -14.05 -4.52
CA ILE A 90 17.55 -14.74 -3.26
C ILE A 90 16.43 -15.72 -2.88
N LEU A 91 15.17 -15.31 -2.97
CA LEU A 91 14.02 -16.14 -2.57
C LEU A 91 13.58 -17.17 -3.63
N LEU A 92 13.63 -16.87 -4.93
CA LEU A 92 13.19 -17.81 -5.97
C LEU A 92 14.20 -18.89 -6.34
N LYS A 93 15.35 -18.96 -5.68
CA LYS A 93 16.11 -20.23 -5.66
C LYS A 93 15.31 -21.37 -4.99
N ARG A 94 14.17 -21.10 -4.33
CA ARG A 94 13.45 -22.09 -3.51
C ARG A 94 11.93 -22.17 -3.69
N THR A 95 11.24 -21.28 -4.41
CA THR A 95 9.76 -21.31 -4.44
C THR A 95 9.17 -20.80 -5.75
N GLU A 96 8.60 -21.71 -6.55
CA GLU A 96 7.79 -21.44 -7.74
C GLU A 96 6.40 -20.88 -7.39
N SER A 97 6.29 -19.84 -6.56
CA SER A 97 5.02 -19.12 -6.48
C SER A 97 5.04 -18.01 -7.51
N ARG A 98 4.17 -18.11 -8.52
CA ARG A 98 3.71 -16.98 -9.35
C ARG A 98 2.97 -15.96 -8.49
N LEU A 99 3.64 -15.41 -7.47
CA LEU A 99 3.20 -14.19 -6.82
C LEU A 99 3.26 -13.14 -7.93
N ILE A 100 2.09 -12.69 -8.36
CA ILE A 100 1.93 -11.60 -9.34
C ILE A 100 2.82 -10.47 -8.84
N ARG A 101 3.77 -10.07 -9.69
CA ARG A 101 4.84 -9.14 -9.36
C ARG A 101 4.25 -7.74 -9.27
N GLU A 102 3.70 -7.41 -8.13
CA GLU A 102 3.05 -6.13 -7.92
C GLU A 102 4.02 -5.09 -7.38
N ARG A 103 4.70 -4.43 -8.33
CA ARG A 103 5.62 -3.33 -8.04
C ARG A 103 4.93 -2.01 -7.76
N LEU A 104 3.65 -1.88 -8.14
CA LEU A 104 2.87 -0.66 -7.94
C LEU A 104 2.62 -0.39 -6.46
N PHE A 105 2.33 -1.43 -5.67
CA PHE A 105 2.10 -1.27 -4.24
C PHE A 105 3.39 -0.87 -3.50
N SER A 106 4.48 -1.62 -3.67
CA SER A 106 5.75 -1.29 -3.00
C SER A 106 6.39 -0.01 -3.52
N GLY A 107 6.36 0.21 -4.84
CA GLY A 107 6.82 1.43 -5.49
C GLY A 107 6.09 2.68 -5.01
N GLY A 108 4.76 2.68 -5.14
CA GLY A 108 3.93 3.82 -4.77
C GLY A 108 4.00 4.14 -3.29
N THR A 109 4.00 3.12 -2.42
CA THR A 109 4.05 3.34 -0.96
C THR A 109 5.38 3.95 -0.53
N VAL A 110 6.51 3.49 -1.06
CA VAL A 110 7.83 4.04 -0.70
C VAL A 110 7.98 5.47 -1.19
N ILE A 111 7.57 5.77 -2.43
CA ILE A 111 7.60 7.15 -2.95
C ILE A 111 6.73 8.06 -2.08
N PHE A 112 5.49 7.63 -1.79
CA PHE A 112 4.60 8.40 -0.94
C PHE A 112 5.20 8.65 0.44
N ALA A 113 5.78 7.62 1.07
CA ALA A 113 6.36 7.73 2.39
C ALA A 113 7.57 8.68 2.41
N LEU A 114 8.41 8.66 1.36
CA LEU A 114 9.56 9.59 1.25
C LEU A 114 9.13 11.05 1.16
N TYR A 115 8.07 11.34 0.41
CA TYR A 115 7.57 12.72 0.27
C TYR A 115 6.80 13.23 1.49
N GLN A 116 6.12 12.33 2.20
CA GLN A 116 5.23 12.70 3.30
C GLN A 116 5.92 12.71 4.67
N ALA A 117 6.98 11.92 4.85
CA ALA A 117 7.66 11.80 6.13
C ALA A 117 8.74 12.88 6.31
N PHE A 118 8.73 13.57 7.45
CA PHE A 118 9.80 14.50 7.82
C PHE A 118 10.89 13.82 8.64
N THR A 119 10.57 12.70 9.26
CA THR A 119 11.52 11.91 10.06
C THR A 119 11.52 10.45 9.64
N TYR A 120 12.64 9.77 9.89
CA TYR A 120 12.77 8.34 9.64
C TYR A 120 11.75 7.49 10.45
N ILE A 121 11.35 7.96 11.64
CA ILE A 121 10.32 7.28 12.46
C ILE A 121 8.95 7.38 11.79
N GLU A 122 8.60 8.56 11.26
CA GLU A 122 7.36 8.75 10.50
C GLU A 122 7.35 7.93 9.21
N LEU A 123 8.49 7.85 8.52
CA LEU A 123 8.66 7.00 7.33
C LEU A 123 8.28 5.54 7.64
N ILE A 124 8.85 4.97 8.70
CA ILE A 124 8.52 3.59 9.13
C ILE A 124 7.05 3.48 9.53
N ALA A 125 6.51 4.47 10.25
CA ALA A 125 5.11 4.46 10.68
C ALA A 125 4.15 4.44 9.47
N ILE A 126 4.43 5.23 8.43
CA ILE A 126 3.67 5.24 7.17
C ILE A 126 3.76 3.86 6.48
N LEU A 127 4.96 3.29 6.35
CA LEU A 127 5.14 1.96 5.74
C LEU A 127 4.36 0.87 6.48
N VAL A 128 4.44 0.85 7.82
CA VAL A 128 3.70 -0.10 8.65
C VAL A 128 2.20 0.11 8.51
N SER A 129 1.73 1.36 8.51
CA SER A 129 0.31 1.68 8.32
C SER A 129 -0.21 1.22 6.96
N ALA A 130 0.59 1.35 5.90
CA ALA A 130 0.24 0.88 4.56
C ALA A 130 0.12 -0.65 4.50
N LEU A 131 1.05 -1.38 5.13
CA LEU A 131 0.99 -2.84 5.24
C LEU A 131 -0.25 -3.31 6.03
N VAL A 132 -0.54 -2.65 7.16
CA VAL A 132 -1.72 -2.96 7.99
C VAL A 132 -3.00 -2.64 7.24
N SER A 133 -3.08 -1.49 6.57
CA SER A 133 -4.21 -1.11 5.72
C SER A 133 -4.46 -2.16 4.65
N MET A 134 -3.40 -2.55 3.93
CA MET A 134 -3.49 -3.57 2.90
C MET A 134 -3.98 -4.92 3.45
N PHE A 135 -3.53 -5.31 4.65
CA PHE A 135 -4.00 -6.50 5.34
C PHE A 135 -5.50 -6.41 5.65
N VAL A 136 -5.92 -5.37 6.36
CA VAL A 136 -7.31 -5.16 6.79
C VAL A 136 -8.27 -5.13 5.59
N TRP A 137 -7.96 -4.34 4.56
CA TRP A 137 -8.81 -4.23 3.39
C TRP A 137 -8.85 -5.49 2.54
N SER A 138 -7.77 -6.27 2.50
CA SER A 138 -7.79 -7.60 1.87
C SER A 138 -8.79 -8.54 2.55
N PHE A 139 -8.88 -8.51 3.89
CA PHE A 139 -9.87 -9.30 4.64
C PHE A 139 -11.30 -8.82 4.40
N VAL A 140 -11.52 -7.51 4.45
CA VAL A 140 -12.84 -6.91 4.21
C VAL A 140 -13.35 -7.28 2.81
N LEU A 141 -12.53 -7.12 1.77
CA LEU A 141 -12.93 -7.46 0.41
C LEU A 141 -13.12 -8.95 0.19
N CYS A 142 -12.35 -9.80 0.86
CA CYS A 142 -12.60 -11.24 0.85
C CYS A 142 -13.98 -11.58 1.44
N ALA A 143 -14.39 -10.90 2.52
CA ALA A 143 -15.71 -11.08 3.12
C ALA A 143 -16.83 -10.58 2.22
N VAL A 144 -16.67 -9.39 1.62
CA VAL A 144 -17.62 -8.82 0.65
C VAL A 144 -17.78 -9.75 -0.55
N LYS A 145 -16.68 -10.21 -1.14
CA LYS A 145 -16.70 -11.14 -2.27
C LYS A 145 -17.43 -12.44 -1.94
N ARG A 146 -17.17 -13.02 -0.77
CA ARG A 146 -17.86 -14.25 -0.34
C ARG A 146 -19.37 -14.05 -0.25
N ARG A 147 -19.83 -12.90 0.28
CA ARG A 147 -21.25 -12.54 0.30
C ARG A 147 -21.84 -12.36 -1.09
N VAL A 148 -21.08 -11.77 -2.01
CA VAL A 148 -21.47 -11.63 -3.41
C VAL A 148 -21.59 -13.00 -4.10
N GLU A 149 -20.66 -13.92 -3.85
CA GLU A 149 -20.70 -15.27 -4.42
C GLU A 149 -21.92 -16.08 -3.93
N GLU A 150 -22.33 -15.91 -2.67
CA GLU A 150 -23.54 -16.50 -2.08
C GLU A 150 -24.85 -15.90 -2.65
N SER A 151 -24.80 -14.75 -3.31
CA SER A 151 -25.99 -14.06 -3.82
C SER A 151 -26.49 -14.62 -5.17
N ASN A 152 -27.82 -14.57 -5.38
CA ASN A 152 -28.49 -15.00 -6.61
C ASN A 152 -28.50 -13.92 -7.70
N VAL A 153 -27.36 -13.25 -7.90
CA VAL A 153 -27.20 -12.20 -8.93
C VAL A 153 -26.80 -12.84 -10.26
N SER A 154 -27.25 -12.25 -11.37
CA SER A 154 -26.91 -12.68 -12.74
C SER A 154 -25.40 -12.77 -12.96
N ALA A 155 -24.95 -13.78 -13.71
CA ALA A 155 -23.53 -14.11 -13.89
C ALA A 155 -22.69 -12.95 -14.47
N GLN A 156 -23.31 -12.03 -15.22
CA GLN A 156 -22.65 -10.84 -15.77
C GLN A 156 -22.23 -9.82 -14.70
N TRP A 157 -22.96 -9.74 -13.58
CA TRP A 157 -22.71 -8.76 -12.51
C TRP A 157 -21.96 -9.35 -11.31
N LYS A 158 -21.90 -10.68 -11.21
CA LYS A 158 -21.55 -11.38 -9.97
C LYS A 158 -20.10 -11.24 -9.49
N ASN A 159 -19.14 -10.81 -10.32
CA ASN A 159 -17.72 -10.83 -9.92
C ASN A 159 -17.06 -9.45 -9.95
N ALA A 160 -16.49 -9.05 -11.08
CA ALA A 160 -15.69 -7.82 -11.17
C ALA A 160 -16.53 -6.54 -10.96
N PRO A 161 -17.71 -6.36 -11.58
CA PRO A 161 -18.46 -5.11 -11.48
C PRO A 161 -18.94 -4.82 -10.07
N LEU A 162 -19.54 -5.80 -9.39
CA LEU A 162 -20.07 -5.59 -8.03
C LEU A 162 -18.95 -5.41 -7.00
N LEU A 163 -17.80 -6.06 -7.20
CA LEU A 163 -16.63 -5.85 -6.36
C LEU A 163 -16.07 -4.43 -6.55
N LEU A 164 -16.01 -3.93 -7.79
CA LEU A 164 -15.58 -2.55 -8.08
C LEU A 164 -16.54 -1.51 -7.48
N ILE A 165 -17.85 -1.74 -7.57
CA ILE A 165 -18.87 -0.90 -6.93
C ILE A 165 -18.67 -0.89 -5.41
N SER A 166 -18.44 -2.07 -4.80
CA SER A 166 -18.20 -2.15 -3.35
C SER A 166 -16.92 -1.41 -2.94
N MET A 167 -15.86 -1.49 -3.73
CA MET A 167 -14.62 -0.75 -3.51
C MET A 167 -14.83 0.76 -3.63
N GLY A 168 -15.63 1.21 -4.61
CA GLY A 168 -15.98 2.63 -4.76
C GLY A 168 -16.81 3.17 -3.59
N LEU A 169 -17.77 2.38 -3.07
CA LEU A 169 -18.54 2.75 -1.88
C LEU A 169 -17.66 2.85 -0.63
N ILE A 170 -16.71 1.93 -0.46
CA ILE A 170 -15.72 1.99 0.61
C ILE A 170 -14.86 3.26 0.46
N ALA A 171 -14.36 3.55 -0.73
CA ALA A 171 -13.56 4.75 -0.99
C ALA A 171 -14.32 6.05 -0.64
N LEU A 172 -15.60 6.13 -1.04
CA LEU A 172 -16.47 7.27 -0.71
C LEU A 172 -16.67 7.42 0.80
N ALA A 173 -16.89 6.31 1.53
CA ALA A 173 -17.05 6.35 2.98
C ALA A 173 -15.77 6.83 3.69
N LEU A 174 -14.60 6.38 3.23
CA LEU A 174 -13.31 6.83 3.76
C LEU A 174 -13.04 8.29 3.44
N TYR A 175 -13.35 8.74 2.22
CA TYR A 175 -13.21 10.14 1.82
C TYR A 175 -14.11 11.06 2.67
N ALA A 176 -15.36 10.66 2.91
CA ALA A 176 -16.26 11.41 3.79
C ALA A 176 -15.72 11.47 5.23
N TRP A 177 -15.09 10.39 5.71
CA TRP A 177 -14.46 10.36 7.03
C TRP A 177 -13.24 11.28 7.12
N ASP A 178 -12.40 11.32 6.08
CA ASP A 178 -11.23 12.21 6.01
C ASP A 178 -11.65 13.68 6.10
N ILE A 179 -12.68 14.08 5.32
CA ILE A 179 -13.26 15.43 5.39
C ILE A 179 -13.87 15.72 6.77
N ALA A 180 -14.57 14.74 7.36
CA ALA A 180 -15.17 14.88 8.69
C ALA A 180 -14.12 15.10 9.78
N TRP A 181 -12.89 14.62 9.59
CA TRP A 181 -11.78 14.84 10.51
C TRP A 181 -11.19 16.25 10.37
N LEU A 182 -11.19 16.82 9.16
CA LEU A 182 -10.68 18.17 8.87
C LEU A 182 -11.65 19.28 9.27
N THR A 183 -12.96 19.03 9.19
CA THR A 183 -14.02 20.00 9.47
C THR A 183 -14.09 20.55 10.91
N PRO A 184 -13.78 19.81 12.00
CA PRO A 184 -13.73 20.41 13.34
C PRO A 184 -12.60 21.43 13.54
N ALA A 185 -11.67 21.58 12.59
CA ALA A 185 -10.64 22.64 12.63
C ALA A 185 -11.07 23.94 11.89
N LEU A 186 -12.22 23.95 11.21
CA LEU A 186 -12.72 25.06 10.39
C LEU A 186 -13.92 25.81 11.00
N LEU A 187 -14.46 25.33 12.12
CA LEU A 187 -15.53 25.95 12.92
C LEU A 187 -14.98 26.43 14.26
#